data_AF-A0A3P7FKS5-F1
#
_entry.id   AF-A0A3P7FKS5-F1
#
_cell.length_a   1.000
_cell.length_b   1.000
_cell.length_c   1.000
_cell.angle_alpha   90.00
_cell.angle_beta   90.00
_cell.angle_gamma   90.00
#
_symmetry.space_group_name_H-M   'P 1'
#
loop_
_entity.id
_entity.type
_entity.pdbx_description
1 polymer ?
#
loop_
_entity_poly.entity_id
_entity_poly.type
_entity_poly.pdbx_seq_one_letter_code
_entity_poly.pdbx_strand_id
1 'polypeptide(L)'
;MAAPAGVGAPARVGLAATMAGPVSKPVPEGGFIDIPLSEERAAMAKRVIDSKIAVPHYYLSSLIFLDEIMKVREKLNKMLERAKGEEQPSKISLNAFFMKAAALACLRVPEANSFFMDTFVRQNNNVDICLDITTESGMTVAPVVYDAHIKGLSTISQEIRAFVKKAKEGTLLPQELEVSDLTVSFTFRFLRLKIDVVASLI
;
A
#
# COMPACT_ATOMS: atom_id res chain seq x y z
N MET A 1 -41.68 -24.41 -65.99
CA MET A 1 -42.00 -23.07 -66.52
C MET A 1 -42.01 -22.11 -65.35
N ALA A 2 -41.26 -21.02 -65.22
CA ALA A 2 -40.00 -20.50 -65.76
C ALA A 2 -39.64 -19.34 -64.80
N ALA A 3 -38.35 -19.11 -64.51
CA ALA A 3 -37.88 -17.92 -63.80
C ALA A 3 -38.11 -16.63 -64.65
N PRO A 4 -38.11 -15.42 -64.05
CA PRO A 4 -36.87 -14.63 -63.89
C PRO A 4 -36.79 -13.86 -62.54
N ALA A 5 -35.61 -13.74 -61.91
CA ALA A 5 -34.54 -12.73 -62.03
C ALA A 5 -34.74 -11.49 -61.11
N GLY A 6 -33.70 -11.21 -60.31
CA GLY A 6 -33.78 -10.51 -59.03
C GLY A 6 -33.29 -9.06 -59.00
N VAL A 7 -33.28 -8.48 -57.79
CA VAL A 7 -32.56 -7.25 -57.43
C VAL A 7 -32.20 -7.25 -55.93
N GLY A 8 -30.90 -7.17 -55.63
CA GLY A 8 -30.28 -6.36 -54.57
C GLY A 8 -30.64 -6.57 -53.10
N ALA A 9 -29.75 -7.22 -52.35
CA ALA A 9 -29.71 -7.18 -50.88
C ALA A 9 -29.21 -5.80 -50.36
N PRO A 10 -29.80 -5.22 -49.30
CA PRO A 10 -29.26 -4.03 -48.69
C PRO A 10 -28.06 -4.39 -47.78
N ALA A 11 -26.94 -3.72 -48.04
CA ALA A 11 -25.69 -3.85 -47.35
C ALA A 11 -25.77 -3.41 -45.87
N ARG A 12 -25.05 -4.16 -45.02
CA ARG A 12 -24.82 -3.83 -43.61
C ARG A 12 -24.03 -2.53 -43.50
N VAL A 13 -24.63 -1.50 -42.88
CA VAL A 13 -23.92 -0.28 -42.51
C VAL A 13 -23.04 -0.58 -41.30
N GLY A 14 -21.73 -0.59 -41.53
CA GLY A 14 -20.73 -0.66 -40.46
C GLY A 14 -20.71 0.64 -39.66
N LEU A 15 -20.96 0.54 -38.35
CA LEU A 15 -20.75 1.62 -37.41
C LEU A 15 -19.23 1.69 -37.11
N ALA A 16 -18.48 2.40 -37.95
CA ALA A 16 -17.11 2.78 -37.63
C ALA A 16 -17.16 3.99 -36.69
N ALA A 17 -17.00 3.75 -35.39
CA ALA A 17 -16.78 4.80 -34.40
C ALA A 17 -15.41 5.44 -34.66
N THR A 18 -15.40 6.63 -35.27
CA THR A 18 -14.20 7.47 -35.31
C THR A 18 -13.91 7.96 -33.90
N MET A 19 -12.84 7.43 -33.29
CA MET A 19 -12.31 7.91 -32.02
C MET A 19 -11.82 9.35 -32.20
N ALA A 20 -12.59 10.31 -31.68
CA ALA A 20 -12.16 11.70 -31.56
C ALA A 20 -11.02 11.78 -30.53
N GLY A 21 -9.83 12.21 -30.96
CA GLY A 21 -8.73 12.56 -30.06
C GLY A 21 -9.08 13.75 -29.16
N PRO A 22 -8.38 13.94 -28.03
CA PRO A 22 -8.70 14.99 -27.08
C PRO A 22 -8.47 16.37 -27.71
N VAL A 23 -9.54 17.18 -27.75
CA VAL A 23 -9.50 18.58 -28.17
C VAL A 23 -8.79 19.38 -27.08
N SER A 24 -7.58 19.87 -27.35
CA SER A 24 -6.91 20.81 -26.45
C SER A 24 -7.61 22.17 -26.52
N LYS A 25 -7.95 22.73 -25.35
CA LYS A 25 -8.43 24.10 -25.22
C LYS A 25 -7.21 25.03 -25.25
N PRO A 26 -7.26 26.21 -25.91
CA PRO A 26 -6.13 27.14 -25.92
C PRO A 26 -5.93 27.73 -24.51
N VAL A 27 -4.73 27.55 -23.97
CA VAL A 27 -4.31 28.03 -22.65
C VAL A 27 -3.69 29.43 -22.80
N PRO A 28 -3.98 30.40 -21.90
CA PRO A 28 -3.37 31.73 -21.93
C PRO A 28 -1.85 31.65 -21.73
N GLU A 29 -1.11 32.62 -22.28
CA GLU A 29 0.36 32.72 -22.28
C GLU A 29 0.99 32.87 -20.88
N GLY A 30 0.96 31.78 -20.12
CA GLY A 30 1.89 31.45 -19.04
C GLY A 30 2.38 30.05 -19.33
N GLY A 31 3.65 29.90 -19.71
CA GLY A 31 4.19 28.64 -20.21
C GLY A 31 3.99 27.50 -19.21
N PHE A 32 3.25 26.47 -19.63
CA PHE A 32 3.11 25.21 -18.92
C PHE A 32 3.87 24.12 -19.69
N ILE A 33 4.44 23.17 -18.96
CA ILE A 33 5.06 21.98 -19.54
C ILE A 33 4.19 20.80 -19.15
N ASP A 34 3.57 20.16 -20.14
CA ASP A 34 2.82 18.93 -19.92
C ASP A 34 3.79 17.75 -19.82
N ILE A 35 3.76 17.07 -18.68
CA ILE A 35 4.54 15.85 -18.44
C ILE A 35 3.58 14.66 -18.51
N PRO A 36 3.77 13.70 -19.43
CA PRO A 36 2.90 12.53 -19.52
C PRO A 36 3.02 11.66 -18.26
N LEU A 37 1.89 11.09 -17.82
CA LEU A 37 1.89 10.12 -16.72
C LEU A 37 2.42 8.78 -17.21
N SER A 38 3.23 8.11 -16.39
CA SER A 38 3.52 6.69 -16.56
C SER A 38 2.26 5.86 -16.26
N GLU A 39 2.12 4.71 -16.92
CA GLU A 39 0.99 3.79 -16.72
C GLU A 39 0.83 3.39 -15.25
N GLU A 40 1.95 3.15 -14.56
CA GLU A 40 2.00 2.82 -13.13
C GLU A 40 1.44 3.94 -12.24
N ARG A 41 1.80 5.21 -12.54
CA ARG A 41 1.33 6.37 -11.78
C ARG A 41 -0.17 6.59 -12.00
N ALA A 42 -0.66 6.37 -13.22
CA ALA A 42 -2.08 6.42 -13.53
C ALA A 42 -2.87 5.34 -12.77
N ALA A 43 -2.35 4.10 -12.71
CA ALA A 43 -2.98 3.02 -11.96
C ALA A 43 -3.04 3.31 -10.45
N MET A 44 -1.97 3.85 -9.86
CA MET A 44 -1.94 4.27 -8.47
C MET A 44 -2.94 5.40 -8.20
N ALA A 45 -2.98 6.43 -9.06
CA ALA A 45 -3.91 7.54 -8.91
C ALA A 45 -5.37 7.06 -8.90
N LYS A 46 -5.73 6.14 -9.79
CA LYS A 46 -7.06 5.52 -9.80
C LYS A 46 -7.39 4.85 -8.46
N ARG A 47 -6.48 4.02 -7.93
CA ARG A 47 -6.69 3.34 -6.63
C ARG A 47 -6.85 4.30 -5.46
N VAL A 48 -6.06 5.37 -5.42
CA VAL A 48 -6.15 6.39 -4.36
C VAL A 48 -7.47 7.16 -4.44
N ILE A 49 -7.92 7.48 -5.65
CA ILE A 49 -9.22 8.15 -5.88
C ILE A 49 -10.36 7.23 -5.42
N ASP A 50 -10.36 5.96 -5.86
CA ASP A 50 -11.38 4.99 -5.51
C ASP A 50 -11.46 4.81 -3.98
N SER A 51 -10.32 4.68 -3.30
CA SER A 51 -10.26 4.59 -1.83
C SER A 51 -10.81 5.84 -1.14
N LYS A 52 -10.41 7.04 -1.61
CA LYS A 52 -10.79 8.29 -0.95
C LYS A 52 -12.27 8.63 -1.11
N ILE A 53 -12.90 8.19 -2.19
CA ILE A 53 -14.32 8.41 -2.47
C ILE A 53 -15.18 7.33 -1.80
N ALA A 54 -14.78 6.06 -1.86
CA ALA A 54 -15.59 4.95 -1.36
C ALA A 54 -15.68 4.92 0.18
N VAL A 55 -14.63 5.35 0.88
CA VAL A 55 -14.54 5.21 2.33
C VAL A 55 -14.65 6.57 3.04
N PRO A 56 -15.57 6.73 4.02
CA PRO A 56 -15.64 7.94 4.84
C PRO A 56 -14.50 7.96 5.86
N HIS A 57 -13.47 8.76 5.56
CA HIS A 57 -12.28 8.86 6.38
C HIS A 57 -12.39 9.92 7.47
N TYR A 58 -11.93 9.57 8.67
CA TYR A 58 -11.65 10.51 9.75
C TYR A 58 -10.22 10.25 10.26
N TYR A 59 -9.54 11.30 10.70
CA TYR A 59 -8.14 11.20 11.10
C TYR A 59 -8.03 11.28 12.62
N LEU A 60 -7.41 10.26 13.22
CA LEU A 60 -7.00 10.27 14.61
C LEU A 60 -5.49 10.53 14.69
N SER A 61 -5.07 11.35 15.64
CA SER A 61 -3.66 11.64 15.86
C SER A 61 -3.36 11.59 17.35
N SER A 62 -2.27 10.93 17.71
CA SER A 62 -1.75 10.86 19.07
C SER A 62 -0.24 11.07 19.06
N LEU A 63 0.28 11.64 20.15
CA LEU A 63 1.71 11.86 20.35
C LEU A 63 2.26 10.76 21.25
N ILE A 64 3.33 10.11 20.81
CA ILE A 64 3.98 9.02 21.53
C ILE A 64 5.43 9.39 21.79
N PHE A 65 5.86 9.29 23.05
CA PHE A 65 7.27 9.47 23.44
C PHE A 65 8.05 8.18 23.18
N LEU A 66 9.21 8.30 22.53
CA LEU A 66 10.00 7.16 22.05
C LEU A 66 11.23 6.85 22.91
N ASP A 67 11.51 7.65 23.95
CA ASP A 67 12.76 7.58 24.71
C ASP A 67 13.01 6.19 25.31
N GLU A 68 12.01 5.60 25.94
CA GLU A 68 12.12 4.25 26.52
C GLU A 68 12.25 3.16 25.46
N ILE A 69 11.55 3.30 24.32
CA ILE A 69 11.66 2.35 23.21
C ILE A 69 13.08 2.38 22.62
N MET A 70 13.69 3.56 22.52
CA MET A 70 15.06 3.70 22.04
C MET A 70 16.06 3.02 22.99
N LYS A 71 15.91 3.20 24.31
CA LYS A 71 16.74 2.50 25.31
C LYS A 71 16.60 0.98 25.24
N VAL A 72 15.36 0.48 25.08
CA VAL A 72 15.09 -0.97 24.95
C VAL A 72 15.71 -1.51 23.66
N ARG A 73 15.58 -0.78 22.55
CA ARG A 73 16.19 -1.13 21.27
C ARG A 73 17.71 -1.27 21.37
N GLU A 74 18.38 -0.35 22.05
CA GLU A 74 19.84 -0.43 22.27
C GLU A 74 20.24 -1.66 23.06
N LYS A 75 19.51 -1.97 24.15
CA LYS A 75 19.76 -3.17 24.97
C LYS A 75 19.57 -4.44 24.14
N LEU A 76 18.48 -4.54 23.38
CA LEU A 76 18.18 -5.70 22.55
C LEU A 76 19.20 -5.89 21.42
N ASN A 77 19.66 -4.81 20.78
CA ASN A 77 20.70 -4.88 19.77
C ASN A 77 22.03 -5.37 20.36
N LYS A 78 22.43 -4.87 21.53
CA LYS A 78 23.64 -5.35 22.24
C LYS A 78 23.55 -6.84 22.61
N MET A 79 22.36 -7.31 23.02
CA MET A 79 22.14 -8.73 23.32
C MET A 79 22.23 -9.59 22.07
N LEU A 80 21.66 -9.13 20.95
CA LEU A 80 21.72 -9.84 19.67
C LEU A 80 23.13 -9.93 19.09
N GLU A 81 23.93 -8.86 19.23
CA GLU A 81 25.34 -8.84 18.84
C GLU A 81 26.17 -9.88 19.61
N ARG A 82 25.87 -10.07 20.90
CA ARG A 82 26.53 -11.09 21.74
C ARG A 82 26.09 -12.52 21.43
N ALA A 83 24.83 -12.70 21.03
CA ALA A 83 24.23 -14.03 20.85
C ALA A 83 24.50 -14.66 19.47
N LYS A 84 24.76 -13.86 18.42
CA LYS A 84 24.86 -14.34 17.04
C LYS A 84 26.18 -13.93 16.37
N GLY A 85 27.31 -14.27 16.99
CA GLY A 85 28.66 -13.90 16.54
C GLY A 85 28.80 -13.73 15.02
N GLU A 86 29.19 -12.50 14.62
CA GLU A 86 29.66 -12.01 13.32
C GLU A 86 28.84 -12.28 12.03
N GLU A 87 27.92 -13.25 11.99
CA GLU A 87 27.09 -13.52 10.81
C GLU A 87 25.77 -12.72 10.87
N GLN A 88 25.86 -11.48 10.40
CA GLN A 88 24.75 -10.53 10.20
C GLN A 88 23.88 -10.26 11.45
N PRO A 89 24.36 -9.40 12.37
CA PRO A 89 23.51 -8.92 13.46
C PRO A 89 22.26 -8.30 12.86
N SER A 90 21.13 -8.95 13.10
CA SER A 90 19.83 -8.50 12.65
C SER A 90 19.40 -7.32 13.50
N LYS A 91 19.99 -6.15 13.24
CA LYS A 91 19.67 -4.90 13.93
C LYS A 91 18.18 -4.69 13.88
N ILE A 92 17.54 -4.65 15.04
CA ILE A 92 16.10 -4.43 15.14
C ILE A 92 15.83 -2.98 14.74
N SER A 93 15.05 -2.81 13.68
CA SER A 93 14.54 -1.51 13.26
C SER A 93 13.42 -1.04 14.18
N LEU A 94 13.25 0.28 14.30
CA LEU A 94 12.15 0.86 15.05
C LEU A 94 10.79 0.46 14.44
N ASN A 95 10.73 0.29 13.11
CA ASN A 95 9.52 -0.14 12.41
C ASN A 95 9.01 -1.50 12.90
N ALA A 96 9.90 -2.43 13.30
CA ALA A 96 9.49 -3.73 13.81
C ALA A 96 8.74 -3.62 15.15
N PHE A 97 9.11 -2.65 16.00
CA PHE A 97 8.38 -2.39 17.25
C PHE A 97 6.97 -1.87 16.97
N PHE A 98 6.83 -0.94 16.03
CA PHE A 98 5.53 -0.38 15.70
C PHE A 98 4.61 -1.37 15.02
N MET A 99 5.12 -2.17 14.07
CA MET A 99 4.34 -3.24 13.46
C MET A 99 3.87 -4.24 14.52
N LYS A 100 4.74 -4.64 15.45
CA LYS A 100 4.35 -5.54 16.53
C LYS A 100 3.32 -4.90 17.47
N ALA A 101 3.48 -3.63 17.80
CA ALA A 101 2.55 -2.90 18.65
C ALA A 101 1.17 -2.76 17.99
N ALA A 102 1.13 -2.42 16.70
CA ALA A 102 -0.09 -2.37 15.90
C ALA A 102 -0.77 -3.75 15.84
N ALA A 103 -0.01 -4.81 15.59
CA ALA A 103 -0.55 -6.17 15.54
C ALA A 103 -1.23 -6.58 16.87
N LEU A 104 -0.56 -6.28 17.99
CA LEU A 104 -1.11 -6.54 19.32
C LEU A 104 -2.30 -5.64 19.68
N ALA A 105 -2.35 -4.41 19.14
CA ALA A 105 -3.48 -3.52 19.31
C ALA A 105 -4.72 -4.03 18.56
N CYS A 106 -4.56 -4.50 17.32
CA CYS A 106 -5.61 -5.13 16.52
C CYS A 106 -6.18 -6.39 17.18
N LEU A 107 -5.34 -7.18 17.87
CA LEU A 107 -5.84 -8.31 18.66
C LEU A 107 -6.69 -7.89 19.87
N ARG A 108 -6.41 -6.73 20.46
CA ARG A 108 -7.19 -6.20 21.60
C ARG A 108 -8.48 -5.53 21.17
N VAL A 109 -8.47 -4.89 20.00
CA VAL A 109 -9.62 -4.18 19.42
C VAL A 109 -9.87 -4.77 18.04
N PRO A 110 -10.62 -5.88 17.97
CA PRO A 110 -10.75 -6.61 16.72
C PRO A 110 -11.73 -5.92 15.75
N GLU A 111 -12.52 -4.96 16.21
CA GLU A 111 -13.33 -4.07 15.35
C GLU A 111 -12.44 -3.29 14.37
N ALA A 112 -11.24 -2.89 14.81
CA ALA A 112 -10.27 -2.21 13.96
C ALA A 112 -9.58 -3.16 12.95
N ASN A 113 -9.78 -4.47 13.08
CA ASN A 113 -9.24 -5.50 12.21
C ASN A 113 -10.36 -6.16 11.39
N SER A 114 -11.09 -5.34 10.64
CA SER A 114 -12.24 -5.78 9.88
C SER A 114 -12.28 -5.17 8.48
N PHE A 115 -12.91 -5.90 7.55
CA PHE A 115 -13.18 -5.44 6.21
C PHE A 115 -14.67 -5.18 6.03
N PHE A 116 -14.98 -4.02 5.48
CA PHE A 116 -16.31 -3.74 4.98
C PHE A 116 -16.51 -4.44 3.63
N MET A 117 -17.36 -5.47 3.60
CA MET A 117 -17.94 -5.98 2.35
C MET A 117 -19.29 -5.30 2.17
N ASP A 118 -19.69 -4.98 0.94
CA ASP A 118 -20.94 -4.26 0.61
C ASP A 118 -22.20 -4.83 1.31
N THR A 119 -22.16 -6.09 1.72
CA THR A 119 -23.25 -6.81 2.38
C THR A 119 -22.99 -7.19 3.85
N PHE A 120 -21.74 -7.25 4.31
CA PHE A 120 -21.40 -7.65 5.67
C PHE A 120 -20.01 -7.14 6.10
N VAL A 121 -19.80 -6.95 7.40
CA VAL A 121 -18.47 -6.69 7.94
C VAL A 121 -17.78 -8.01 8.26
N ARG A 122 -16.60 -8.24 7.69
CA ARG A 122 -15.76 -9.42 7.98
C ARG A 122 -14.70 -9.04 8.99
N GLN A 123 -14.80 -9.60 10.19
CA GLN A 123 -13.78 -9.46 11.22
C GLN A 123 -12.74 -10.57 11.08
N ASN A 124 -11.46 -10.20 11.02
CA ASN A 124 -10.36 -11.15 10.86
C ASN A 124 -9.72 -11.47 12.21
N ASN A 125 -9.35 -12.74 12.40
CA ASN A 125 -8.66 -13.21 13.61
C ASN A 125 -7.15 -13.11 13.48
N ASN A 126 -6.63 -13.23 12.26
CA ASN A 126 -5.24 -13.02 11.92
C ASN A 126 -5.02 -11.54 11.67
N VAL A 127 -3.78 -11.09 11.86
CA VAL A 127 -3.40 -9.70 11.68
C VAL A 127 -2.22 -9.63 10.74
N ASP A 128 -2.52 -9.17 9.53
CA ASP A 128 -1.55 -8.92 8.47
C ASP A 128 -1.32 -7.41 8.34
N ILE A 129 -0.04 -7.03 8.36
CA ILE A 129 0.35 -5.61 8.35
C ILE A 129 1.26 -5.35 7.17
N CYS A 130 0.92 -4.36 6.35
CA CYS A 130 1.84 -3.87 5.31
C CYS A 130 2.61 -2.64 5.76
N LEU A 131 3.82 -2.51 5.23
CA LEU A 131 4.71 -1.38 5.46
C LEU A 131 4.96 -0.66 4.15
N ASP A 132 4.59 0.62 4.08
CA ASP A 132 4.86 1.44 2.91
C ASP A 132 6.35 1.73 2.75
N ILE A 133 6.90 1.39 1.58
CA ILE A 133 8.28 1.67 1.18
C ILE A 133 8.24 2.54 -0.07
N THR A 134 8.79 3.74 0.03
CA THR A 134 8.92 4.64 -1.11
C THR A 134 10.25 4.40 -1.82
N THR A 135 10.17 4.05 -3.11
CA THR A 135 11.34 3.91 -4.00
C THR A 135 11.78 5.28 -4.52
N GLU A 136 13.02 5.39 -5.02
CA GLU A 136 13.59 6.63 -5.57
C GLU A 136 12.78 7.23 -6.74
N SER A 137 12.00 6.40 -7.44
CA SER A 137 11.04 6.83 -8.48
C SER A 137 9.79 7.53 -7.93
N GLY A 138 9.67 7.67 -6.60
CA GLY A 138 8.49 8.22 -5.92
C GLY A 138 7.31 7.26 -5.83
N MET A 139 7.51 6.00 -6.24
CA MET A 139 6.49 4.96 -6.13
C MET A 139 6.48 4.38 -4.72
N THR A 140 5.29 4.29 -4.12
CA THR A 140 5.09 3.61 -2.83
C THR A 140 4.59 2.19 -3.09
N VAL A 141 5.34 1.22 -2.59
CA VAL A 141 4.99 -0.21 -2.60
C VAL A 141 4.77 -0.67 -1.18
N ALA A 142 3.72 -1.45 -0.96
CA ALA A 142 3.27 -1.86 0.37
C ALA A 142 3.33 -3.39 0.51
N PRO A 143 4.51 -3.98 0.72
CA PRO A 143 4.63 -5.41 0.96
C PRO A 143 3.96 -5.83 2.27
N VAL A 144 3.28 -6.98 2.25
CA VAL A 144 2.56 -7.53 3.39
C VAL A 144 3.46 -8.41 4.26
N VAL A 145 3.45 -8.16 5.57
CA VAL A 145 3.99 -9.08 6.59
C VAL A 145 2.82 -9.86 7.18
N TYR A 146 2.72 -11.12 6.77
CA TYR A 146 1.72 -12.05 7.28
C TYR A 146 1.92 -12.40 8.76
N ASP A 147 0.84 -12.59 9.51
CA ASP A 147 0.81 -13.06 10.90
C ASP A 147 1.77 -12.29 11.83
N ALA A 148 1.79 -10.96 11.72
CA ALA A 148 2.66 -10.09 12.53
C ALA A 148 2.43 -10.26 14.04
N HIS A 149 1.23 -10.72 14.44
CA HIS A 149 0.87 -11.00 15.82
C HIS A 149 1.59 -12.23 16.41
N ILE A 150 1.97 -13.22 15.61
CA ILE A 150 2.71 -14.42 16.05
C ILE A 150 4.22 -14.19 15.94
N LYS A 151 4.67 -13.53 14.87
CA LYS A 151 6.10 -13.38 14.56
C LYS A 151 6.87 -12.58 15.62
N GLY A 152 8.12 -12.98 15.86
CA GLY A 152 9.04 -12.26 16.74
C GLY A 152 9.62 -11.00 16.10
N LEU A 153 10.09 -10.05 16.91
CA LEU A 153 10.68 -8.78 16.44
C LEU A 153 11.88 -8.98 15.50
N SER A 154 12.71 -10.00 15.75
CA SER A 154 13.85 -10.32 14.90
C SER A 154 13.43 -10.77 13.51
N THR A 155 12.40 -11.61 13.41
CA THR A 155 11.86 -12.14 12.16
C THR A 155 11.23 -11.02 11.34
N ILE A 156 10.37 -10.22 11.98
CA ILE A 156 9.74 -9.04 11.34
C ILE A 156 10.83 -8.10 10.80
N SER A 157 11.89 -7.83 11.57
CA SER A 157 12.97 -6.96 11.12
C SER A 157 13.85 -7.56 10.00
N GLN A 158 13.87 -8.88 9.83
CA GLN A 158 14.52 -9.54 8.70
C GLN A 158 13.65 -9.45 7.44
N GLU A 159 12.36 -9.76 7.55
CA GLU A 159 11.39 -9.65 6.46
C GLU A 159 11.33 -8.23 5.90
N ILE A 160 11.21 -7.20 6.77
CA ILE A 160 11.23 -5.80 6.35
C ILE A 160 12.50 -5.47 5.55
N ARG A 161 13.67 -5.95 5.98
CA ARG A 161 14.94 -5.68 5.27
C ARG A 161 14.98 -6.39 3.92
N ALA A 162 14.47 -7.61 3.84
CA ALA A 162 14.34 -8.32 2.57
C ALA A 162 13.40 -7.56 1.62
N PHE A 163 12.25 -7.08 2.11
CA PHE A 163 11.31 -6.29 1.32
C PHE A 163 11.89 -4.94 0.87
N VAL A 164 12.63 -4.24 1.72
CA VAL A 164 13.33 -3.00 1.33
C VAL A 164 14.35 -3.28 0.22
N LYS A 165 15.07 -4.41 0.29
CA LYS A 165 16.01 -4.80 -0.77
C LYS A 165 15.29 -5.10 -2.08
N LYS A 166 14.23 -5.92 -2.04
CA LYS A 166 13.40 -6.23 -3.22
C LYS A 166 12.73 -4.98 -3.81
N ALA A 167 12.25 -4.06 -2.97
CA ALA A 167 11.63 -2.81 -3.40
C ALA A 167 12.61 -1.91 -4.18
N LYS A 168 13.87 -1.88 -3.74
CA LYS A 168 14.95 -1.17 -4.45
C LYS A 168 15.32 -1.86 -5.78
N GLU A 169 15.28 -3.18 -5.80
CA GLU A 169 15.56 -3.98 -7.01
C GLU A 169 14.36 -4.03 -7.98
N GLY A 170 13.17 -3.61 -7.56
CA GLY A 170 11.94 -3.65 -8.36
C GLY A 170 11.39 -5.07 -8.57
N THR A 171 11.82 -6.04 -7.76
CA THR A 171 11.52 -7.48 -7.93
C THR A 171 10.41 -8.00 -7.01
N LEU A 172 9.56 -7.10 -6.49
CA LEU A 172 8.44 -7.48 -5.63
C LEU A 172 7.39 -8.26 -6.43
N LEU A 173 6.94 -9.37 -5.85
CA LEU A 173 5.93 -10.20 -6.49
C LEU A 173 4.54 -9.56 -6.30
N PRO A 174 3.62 -9.66 -7.28
CA PRO A 174 2.26 -9.17 -7.13
C PRO A 174 1.52 -9.75 -5.92
N GLN A 175 1.83 -10.99 -5.55
CA GLN A 175 1.29 -11.70 -4.37
C GLN A 175 1.74 -11.08 -3.04
N GLU A 176 2.88 -10.38 -3.02
CA GLU A 176 3.37 -9.67 -1.84
C GLU A 176 2.70 -8.30 -1.68
N LEU A 177 1.96 -7.84 -2.71
CA LEU A 177 1.27 -6.55 -2.79
C LEU A 177 -0.27 -6.69 -2.69
N GLU A 178 -0.74 -7.87 -2.29
CA GLU A 178 -2.17 -8.11 -2.06
C GLU A 178 -2.67 -7.37 -0.81
N VAL A 179 -3.99 -7.28 -0.68
CA VAL A 179 -4.66 -6.46 0.34
C VAL A 179 -4.35 -7.01 1.73
N SER A 180 -3.67 -6.21 2.56
CA SER A 180 -3.51 -6.47 4.00
C SER A 180 -4.67 -5.86 4.80
N ASP A 181 -4.91 -6.40 6.00
CA ASP A 181 -5.89 -5.87 6.95
C ASP A 181 -5.58 -4.44 7.39
N LEU A 182 -4.28 -4.16 7.63
CA LEU A 182 -3.84 -2.86 8.10
C LEU A 182 -2.59 -2.39 7.35
N THR A 183 -2.66 -1.18 6.80
CA THR A 183 -1.50 -0.47 6.29
C THR A 183 -0.95 0.48 7.34
N VAL A 184 0.33 0.34 7.67
CA VAL A 184 1.02 1.25 8.58
C VAL A 184 2.10 2.01 7.84
N SER A 185 1.87 3.31 7.64
CA SER A 185 2.82 4.22 7.02
C SER A 185 3.50 5.06 8.10
N PHE A 186 4.83 4.99 8.20
CA PHE A 186 5.59 5.78 9.15
C PHE A 186 6.24 6.98 8.46
N THR A 187 5.79 8.19 8.80
CA THR A 187 6.52 9.41 8.43
C THR A 187 7.25 9.96 9.64
N PHE A 188 8.57 9.80 9.68
CA PHE A 188 9.40 10.39 10.72
C PHE A 188 9.72 11.84 10.36
N ARG A 189 9.17 12.79 11.11
CA ARG A 189 9.53 14.22 11.01
C ARG A 189 9.93 14.73 12.39
N PHE A 190 11.23 14.92 12.60
CA PHE A 190 11.85 15.47 13.82
C PHE A 190 11.34 14.87 15.14
N LEU A 191 11.86 13.69 15.55
CA LEU A 191 11.66 13.03 16.86
C LEU A 191 10.20 12.81 17.33
N ARG A 192 9.21 13.24 16.56
CA ARG A 192 7.77 13.05 16.80
C ARG A 192 7.25 12.12 15.73
N LEU A 193 6.68 11.00 16.17
CA LEU A 193 5.97 10.12 15.27
C LEU A 193 4.51 10.57 15.21
N LYS A 194 4.06 10.95 14.02
CA LYS A 194 2.63 11.05 13.72
C LYS A 194 2.24 9.72 13.09
N ILE A 195 1.38 8.96 13.77
CA ILE A 195 0.76 7.77 13.20
C ILE A 195 -0.59 8.22 12.68
N ASP A 196 -0.71 8.32 11.36
CA ASP A 196 -2.00 8.50 10.71
C ASP A 196 -2.53 7.08 10.45
N VAL A 197 -3.28 6.55 11.42
CA VAL A 197 -4.06 5.34 11.18
C VAL A 197 -5.25 5.77 10.35
N VAL A 198 -5.27 5.32 9.10
CA VAL A 198 -6.45 5.46 8.24
C VAL A 198 -7.47 4.43 8.75
N ALA A 199 -8.21 4.81 9.78
CA ALA A 199 -9.34 4.04 10.26
C ALA A 199 -10.51 4.31 9.31
N SER A 200 -10.78 3.36 8.43
CA SER A 200 -12.03 3.28 7.70
C SER A 200 -13.13 3.08 8.73
N LEU A 201 -13.99 4.08 8.93
CA LEU A 201 -15.07 4.03 9.93
C LEU A 201 -16.24 3.22 9.36
N ILE A 202 -16.13 1.89 9.28
CA ILE A 202 -17.27 0.96 9.23
C ILE A 202 -16.90 -0.39 9.84
#